data_AF-A0A382I3F3-F1
#
_entry.id   AF-A0A382I3F3-F1
#
_cell.length_a   1.000
_cell.length_b   1.000
_cell.length_c   1.000
_cell.angle_alpha   90.00
_cell.angle_beta   90.00
_cell.angle_gamma   90.00
#
_symmetry.space_group_name_H-M   'P 1'
#
loop_
_entity.id
_entity.type
_entity.pdbx_description
1 polymer ?
#
loop_
_entity_poly.entity_id
_entity_poly.type
_entity_poly.pdbx_seq_one_letter_code
_entity_poly.pdbx_strand_id
1 'polypeptide(L)'
;IIAYIFLKPSRKLSEKEIKNAVRWFYYSQIRNRYTSQLPQKLDKDLGVIAKSEHPFQDLLNVIEEERPLEIKTSEFVGRDVRHPLFSLMRWYFKSKGAVCLGTGIQLRKNMGTKYELEKDHIFAYSVLRDSEYFDMSNRLHYALAQEITNRAILTSTENRSKSAKNADIYLSGVRKLFPDSLKLQCIPEDENLWKVENYREFLIARRNLLTENLNDFLNNISVKEENIITEIDLEEIIQSGEHSHLEFKSTLRWNLDKLTDDKKMEEVILKSISAFSNGDGGKLLIGVADDGEILGLEDDYNSLKEANKDYFEIHLRNLINKNFGKDFAVTGIHFKFPLIDEIELCEIDIQAGSKPIFLEITDKNGMKQKKFYVRSGNTSQELAIDEVASYVKNRFEN
;
A
#
# COMPACT_ATOMS: atom_id res chain seq x y z
N ILE A 1 9.41 14.88 16.69
CA ILE A 1 8.24 14.87 15.78
C ILE A 1 6.98 15.37 16.49
N ILE A 2 6.49 14.68 17.53
CA ILE A 2 5.26 15.09 18.26
C ILE A 2 5.32 16.56 18.72
N ALA A 3 6.41 16.97 19.37
CA ALA A 3 6.60 18.35 19.80
C ALA A 3 6.54 19.37 18.63
N TYR A 4 7.13 19.04 17.48
CA TYR A 4 7.09 19.90 16.28
C TYR A 4 5.66 20.07 15.74
N ILE A 5 4.89 18.97 15.70
CA ILE A 5 3.48 19.01 15.28
C ILE A 5 2.64 19.82 16.27
N PHE A 6 2.89 19.67 17.57
CA PHE A 6 2.16 20.38 18.62
C PHE A 6 2.37 21.90 18.57
N LEU A 7 3.59 22.34 18.24
CA LEU A 7 3.91 23.76 18.09
C LEU A 7 3.33 24.40 16.82
N LYS A 8 2.86 23.59 15.86
CA LYS A 8 2.24 24.12 14.64
C LYS A 8 0.77 24.50 14.85
N PRO A 9 0.34 25.70 14.41
CA PRO A 9 -1.07 26.11 14.49
C PRO A 9 -2.04 25.15 13.81
N SER A 10 -1.66 24.61 12.65
CA SER A 10 -2.50 23.68 11.88
C SER A 10 -2.46 22.24 12.40
N ARG A 11 -1.49 21.89 13.26
CA ARG A 11 -1.15 20.51 13.66
C ARG A 11 -0.95 19.55 12.49
N LYS A 12 -0.68 20.07 11.29
CA LYS A 12 -0.45 19.30 10.06
C LYS A 12 0.94 19.61 9.51
N LEU A 13 1.58 18.58 8.96
CA LEU A 13 2.86 18.69 8.27
C LEU A 13 2.62 18.77 6.76
N SER A 14 3.39 19.60 6.06
CA SER A 14 3.48 19.53 4.60
C SER A 14 4.24 18.29 4.17
N GLU A 15 4.10 17.88 2.90
CA GLU A 15 4.81 16.72 2.36
C GLU A 15 6.34 16.88 2.51
N LYS A 16 6.87 18.08 2.26
CA LYS A 16 8.30 18.41 2.44
C LYS A 16 8.74 18.21 3.90
N GLU A 17 7.91 18.58 4.86
CA GLU A 17 8.22 18.41 6.28
C GLU A 17 8.15 16.95 6.72
N ILE A 18 7.20 16.18 6.19
CA ILE A 18 7.12 14.74 6.40
C ILE A 18 8.40 14.09 5.89
N LYS A 19 8.81 14.40 4.65
CA LYS A 19 10.06 13.91 4.05
C LYS A 19 11.28 14.21 4.91
N ASN A 20 11.42 15.46 5.37
CA ASN A 20 12.53 15.86 6.26
C ASN A 20 12.49 15.15 7.62
N ALA A 21 11.31 15.02 8.23
CA ALA A 21 11.13 14.33 9.50
C ALA A 21 11.45 12.84 9.38
N VAL A 22 11.03 12.19 8.29
CA VAL A 22 11.31 10.78 7.99
C VAL A 22 12.81 10.56 7.77
N ARG A 23 13.46 11.43 7.00
CA ARG A 23 14.93 11.39 6.80
C ARG A 23 15.68 11.49 8.13
N TRP A 24 15.35 12.48 8.94
CA TRP A 24 15.90 12.62 10.30
C TRP A 24 15.64 11.39 11.17
N PHE A 25 14.42 10.85 11.13
CA PHE A 25 14.05 9.68 11.91
C PHE A 25 14.96 8.49 11.60
N TYR A 26 15.17 8.15 10.32
CA TYR A 26 16.06 7.05 9.95
C TYR A 26 17.49 7.27 10.43
N TYR A 27 18.06 8.46 10.22
CA TYR A 27 19.42 8.76 10.68
C TYR A 27 19.55 8.72 12.20
N SER A 28 18.54 9.18 12.95
CA SER A 28 18.53 9.10 14.42
C SER A 28 18.66 7.66 14.92
N GLN A 29 18.07 6.70 14.20
CA GLN A 29 18.14 5.27 14.53
C GLN A 29 19.48 4.67 14.11
N ILE A 30 19.89 4.86 12.85
CA ILE A 30 21.11 4.26 12.27
C ILE A 30 22.37 4.74 13.01
N ARG A 31 22.35 5.98 13.49
CA ARG A 31 23.44 6.57 14.26
C ARG A 31 23.29 6.39 15.77
N ASN A 32 22.28 5.65 16.23
CA ASN A 32 22.04 5.36 17.65
C ASN A 32 22.01 6.63 18.51
N ARG A 33 21.39 7.70 17.99
CA ARG A 33 21.45 9.04 18.59
C ARG A 33 21.09 9.01 20.07
N TYR A 34 20.06 8.24 20.41
CA TYR A 34 19.41 8.23 21.72
C TYR A 34 19.86 7.08 22.64
N THR A 35 20.89 6.33 22.28
CA THR A 35 21.39 5.22 23.11
C THR A 35 22.11 5.70 24.37
N SER A 36 22.69 6.90 24.35
CA SER A 36 23.36 7.54 25.49
C SER A 36 22.89 8.97 25.68
N GLN A 37 22.94 9.47 26.93
CA GLN A 37 22.62 10.86 27.28
C GLN A 37 21.24 11.31 26.78
N LEU A 38 20.26 10.41 26.86
CA LEU A 38 18.90 10.63 26.34
C LEU A 38 18.28 11.96 26.80
N PRO A 39 18.30 12.32 28.11
CA PRO A 39 17.67 13.57 28.54
C PRO A 39 18.32 14.81 27.91
N GLN A 40 19.66 14.91 27.94
CA GLN A 40 20.37 16.06 27.40
C GLN A 40 20.21 16.20 25.89
N LYS A 41 20.22 15.07 25.16
CA LYS A 41 20.01 15.06 23.71
C LYS A 41 18.58 15.45 23.35
N LEU A 42 17.58 14.98 24.11
CA LEU A 42 16.19 15.39 23.92
C LEU A 42 15.99 16.88 24.21
N ASP A 43 16.56 17.41 25.29
CA ASP A 43 16.46 18.85 25.61
C ASP A 43 17.10 19.72 24.51
N LYS A 44 18.28 19.31 24.01
CA LYS A 44 18.93 19.98 22.88
C LYS A 44 18.04 19.94 21.63
N ASP A 45 17.50 18.78 21.30
CA ASP A 45 16.67 18.58 20.11
C ASP A 45 15.34 19.35 20.18
N LEU A 46 14.70 19.39 21.37
CA LEU A 46 13.52 20.21 21.63
C LEU A 46 13.84 21.70 21.52
N GLY A 47 15.02 22.12 21.98
CA GLY A 47 15.50 23.48 21.81
C GLY A 47 15.68 23.87 20.35
N VAL A 48 16.20 22.98 19.50
CA VAL A 48 16.28 23.17 18.04
C VAL A 48 14.88 23.27 17.45
N ILE A 49 13.98 22.35 17.79
CA ILE A 49 12.59 22.32 17.32
C ILE A 49 11.85 23.64 17.63
N ALA A 50 12.09 24.23 18.81
CA ALA A 50 11.40 25.45 19.23
C ALA A 50 11.92 26.73 18.57
N LYS A 51 13.17 26.74 18.06
CA LYS A 51 13.86 27.97 17.62
C LYS A 51 14.16 28.03 16.12
N SER A 52 14.33 26.88 15.47
CA SER A 52 14.76 26.80 14.08
C SER A 52 13.59 26.85 13.09
N GLU A 53 13.77 27.56 11.97
CA GLU A 53 12.85 27.53 10.82
C GLU A 53 12.91 26.20 10.02
N HIS A 54 14.04 25.48 10.11
CA HIS A 54 14.28 24.21 9.41
C HIS A 54 14.73 23.09 10.38
N PRO A 55 13.92 22.77 11.41
CA PRO A 55 14.40 22.02 12.58
C PRO A 55 14.93 20.63 12.25
N PHE A 56 14.34 19.90 11.29
CA PHE A 56 14.83 18.57 10.93
C PHE A 56 16.15 18.60 10.15
N GLN A 57 16.45 19.68 9.42
CA GLN A 57 17.76 19.83 8.78
C GLN A 57 18.83 20.14 9.83
N ASP A 58 18.53 21.04 10.77
CA ASP A 58 19.46 21.36 11.85
C ASP A 58 19.71 20.14 12.75
N LEU A 59 18.67 19.37 13.06
CA LEU A 59 18.81 18.12 13.80
C LEU A 59 19.64 17.07 13.05
N LEU A 60 19.58 17.03 11.71
CA LEU A 60 20.45 16.18 10.88
C LEU A 60 21.91 16.64 10.98
N ASN A 61 22.15 17.95 10.91
CA ASN A 61 23.50 18.52 11.04
C ASN A 61 24.12 18.15 12.41
N VAL A 62 23.32 18.18 13.49
CA VAL A 62 23.78 17.75 14.83
C VAL A 62 24.17 16.26 14.84
N ILE A 63 23.45 15.40 14.12
CA ILE A 63 23.82 13.99 13.98
C ILE A 63 25.12 13.85 13.17
N GLU A 64 25.24 14.61 12.08
CA GLU A 64 26.40 14.59 11.18
C GLU A 64 27.69 15.03 11.87
N GLU A 65 27.61 16.03 12.75
CA GLU A 65 28.73 16.47 13.61
C GLU A 65 29.25 15.35 14.51
N GLU A 66 28.37 14.49 15.04
CA GLU A 66 28.76 13.34 15.87
C GLU A 66 29.29 12.18 15.01
N ARG A 67 28.65 11.90 13.87
CA ARG A 67 29.00 10.79 12.98
C ARG A 67 28.49 11.04 11.56
N PRO A 68 29.31 10.81 10.52
CA PRO A 68 28.92 11.03 9.12
C PRO A 68 27.59 10.35 8.77
N LEU A 69 26.76 11.02 7.97
CA LEU A 69 25.47 10.48 7.54
C LEU A 69 25.66 9.33 6.54
N GLU A 70 26.70 9.36 5.71
CA GLU A 70 27.01 8.32 4.74
C GLU A 70 27.10 6.92 5.39
N ILE A 71 26.27 5.99 4.94
CA ILE A 71 26.34 4.58 5.32
C ILE A 71 27.52 3.95 4.57
N LYS A 72 28.40 3.25 5.29
CA LYS A 72 29.55 2.54 4.68
C LYS A 72 29.30 1.03 4.61
N THR A 73 29.91 0.37 3.61
CA THR A 73 29.83 -1.10 3.43
C THR A 73 30.32 -1.87 4.65
N SER A 74 31.32 -1.34 5.37
CA SER A 74 31.85 -1.90 6.61
C SER A 74 30.85 -1.90 7.77
N GLU A 75 29.80 -1.07 7.72
CA GLU A 75 28.77 -1.02 8.76
C GLU A 75 27.87 -2.25 8.76
N PHE A 76 27.81 -3.00 7.67
CA PHE A 76 27.02 -4.23 7.55
C PHE A 76 27.72 -5.46 8.13
N VAL A 77 29.06 -5.46 8.16
CA VAL A 77 29.87 -6.65 8.46
C VAL A 77 29.49 -7.26 9.80
N GLY A 78 29.00 -8.49 9.78
CA GLY A 78 28.61 -9.26 10.96
C GLY A 78 27.43 -8.69 11.76
N ARG A 79 26.67 -7.74 11.21
CA ARG A 79 25.50 -7.17 11.89
C ARG A 79 24.29 -8.08 11.71
N ASP A 80 23.66 -8.43 12.82
CA ASP A 80 22.40 -9.17 12.80
C ASP A 80 21.17 -8.24 12.64
N VAL A 81 19.99 -8.86 12.57
CA VAL A 81 18.69 -8.23 12.33
C VAL A 81 18.23 -7.22 13.39
N ARG A 82 18.91 -7.14 14.54
CA ARG A 82 18.65 -6.12 15.57
C ARG A 82 19.27 -4.77 15.20
N HIS A 83 20.21 -4.75 14.26
CA HIS A 83 20.84 -3.52 13.82
C HIS A 83 19.84 -2.63 13.05
N PRO A 84 19.80 -1.30 13.28
CA PRO A 84 18.84 -0.40 12.62
C PRO A 84 18.89 -0.43 11.08
N LEU A 85 20.06 -0.74 10.49
CA LEU A 85 20.20 -0.92 9.03
C LEU A 85 19.24 -1.98 8.47
N PHE A 86 18.89 -3.02 9.25
CA PHE A 86 17.91 -4.00 8.82
C PHE A 86 16.51 -3.40 8.64
N SER A 87 16.10 -2.53 9.57
CA SER A 87 14.82 -1.83 9.45
C SER A 87 14.81 -0.87 8.27
N LEU A 88 15.88 -0.10 8.05
CA LEU A 88 16.01 0.74 6.86
C LEU A 88 15.92 -0.08 5.57
N MET A 89 16.66 -1.19 5.48
CA MET A 89 16.66 -2.08 4.33
C MET A 89 15.26 -2.58 4.00
N ARG A 90 14.49 -2.99 5.03
CA ARG A 90 13.09 -3.39 4.86
C ARG A 90 12.24 -2.27 4.27
N TRP A 91 12.31 -1.08 4.84
CA TRP A 91 11.54 0.07 4.36
C TRP A 91 11.92 0.47 2.94
N TYR A 92 13.21 0.45 2.60
CA TYR A 92 13.68 0.70 1.25
C TYR A 92 13.10 -0.31 0.25
N PHE A 93 13.16 -1.61 0.54
CA PHE A 93 12.56 -2.63 -0.34
C PHE A 93 11.06 -2.43 -0.51
N LYS A 94 10.34 -2.11 0.58
CA LYS A 94 8.91 -1.76 0.50
C LYS A 94 8.67 -0.55 -0.41
N SER A 95 9.50 0.49 -0.30
CA SER A 95 9.36 1.69 -1.14
C SER A 95 9.59 1.42 -2.63
N LYS A 96 10.33 0.36 -2.98
CA LYS A 96 10.55 -0.10 -4.35
C LYS A 96 9.46 -1.05 -4.87
N GLY A 97 8.43 -1.34 -4.07
CA GLY A 97 7.43 -2.34 -4.44
C GLY A 97 8.00 -3.75 -4.54
N ALA A 98 9.06 -4.05 -3.77
CA ALA A 98 9.65 -5.38 -3.75
C ALA A 98 8.59 -6.42 -3.35
N VAL A 99 8.73 -7.62 -3.92
CA VAL A 99 7.82 -8.75 -3.71
C VAL A 99 8.48 -9.82 -2.86
N CYS A 100 7.65 -10.65 -2.24
CA CYS A 100 8.08 -11.89 -1.61
C CYS A 100 8.60 -12.87 -2.67
N LEU A 101 9.77 -13.46 -2.43
CA LEU A 101 10.51 -14.19 -3.47
C LEU A 101 9.85 -15.51 -3.89
N GLY A 102 9.04 -16.17 -3.06
CA GLY A 102 8.34 -17.41 -3.43
C GLY A 102 6.87 -17.26 -3.85
N THR A 103 6.19 -16.19 -3.44
CA THR A 103 4.74 -15.98 -3.64
C THR A 103 4.46 -14.83 -4.60
N GLY A 104 5.42 -13.92 -4.82
CA GLY A 104 5.23 -12.76 -5.70
C GLY A 104 4.35 -11.66 -5.10
N ILE A 105 3.86 -11.84 -3.88
CA ILE A 105 3.04 -10.85 -3.18
C ILE A 105 3.90 -9.63 -2.84
N GLN A 106 3.39 -8.43 -3.15
CA GLN A 106 4.07 -7.18 -2.83
C GLN A 106 4.24 -7.01 -1.32
N LEU A 107 5.38 -6.49 -0.90
CA LEU A 107 5.69 -6.23 0.50
C LEU A 107 4.99 -4.93 0.98
N ARG A 108 3.65 -4.88 0.98
CA ARG A 108 2.87 -3.79 1.58
C ARG A 108 2.68 -4.01 3.10
N LYS A 109 1.93 -3.14 3.78
CA LYS A 109 1.87 -3.04 5.27
C LYS A 109 1.17 -4.25 5.93
N ASN A 110 1.32 -4.36 7.25
CA ASN A 110 0.91 -5.43 8.19
C ASN A 110 -0.01 -6.52 7.62
N MET A 111 0.59 -7.53 6.99
CA MET A 111 -0.11 -8.69 6.41
C MET A 111 -0.61 -9.71 7.49
N GLY A 112 -1.07 -9.28 8.65
CA GLY A 112 -1.50 -10.19 9.73
C GLY A 112 -0.40 -11.14 10.26
N THR A 113 -0.75 -12.01 11.22
CA THR A 113 0.21 -12.94 11.84
C THR A 113 0.63 -14.10 10.91
N LYS A 114 -0.16 -14.37 9.87
CA LYS A 114 0.09 -15.43 8.86
C LYS A 114 1.09 -15.05 7.77
N TYR A 115 1.48 -13.78 7.68
CA TYR A 115 2.49 -13.27 6.75
C TYR A 115 3.48 -12.36 7.49
N GLU A 116 3.75 -12.67 8.76
CA GLU A 116 4.87 -12.06 9.48
C GLU A 116 6.12 -12.21 8.59
N LEU A 117 6.81 -11.10 8.37
CA LEU A 117 8.02 -11.06 7.55
C LEU A 117 9.07 -11.92 8.23
N GLU A 118 9.22 -13.15 7.77
CA GLU A 118 10.18 -14.07 8.33
C GLU A 118 11.57 -13.75 7.77
N LYS A 119 12.54 -13.73 8.70
CA LYS A 119 13.89 -13.19 8.48
C LYS A 119 14.81 -14.28 7.94
N ASP A 120 14.42 -14.88 6.83
CA ASP A 120 15.13 -16.06 6.37
C ASP A 120 16.46 -15.70 5.68
N HIS A 121 17.41 -16.61 5.82
CA HIS A 121 18.71 -16.49 5.19
C HIS A 121 18.62 -16.79 3.69
N ILE A 122 19.30 -16.03 2.84
CA ILE A 122 19.47 -16.39 1.42
C ILE A 122 20.26 -17.68 1.32
N PHE A 123 21.43 -17.69 1.97
CA PHE A 123 22.21 -18.90 2.22
C PHE A 123 21.79 -19.48 3.56
N ALA A 124 21.01 -20.55 3.53
CA ALA A 124 20.51 -21.21 4.72
C ALA A 124 21.64 -21.51 5.72
N TYR A 125 21.39 -21.24 7.01
CA TYR A 125 22.38 -21.43 8.06
C TYR A 125 22.92 -22.87 8.10
N SER A 126 22.06 -23.87 7.89
CA SER A 126 22.47 -25.28 7.84
C SER A 126 23.45 -25.56 6.70
N VAL A 127 23.21 -24.98 5.51
CA VAL A 127 24.10 -25.14 4.35
C VAL A 127 25.47 -24.54 4.63
N LEU A 128 25.53 -23.36 5.27
CA LEU A 128 26.80 -22.73 5.66
C LEU A 128 27.52 -23.54 6.75
N ARG A 129 26.79 -24.01 7.78
CA ARG A 129 27.33 -24.80 8.89
C ARG A 129 27.91 -26.14 8.42
N ASP A 130 27.24 -26.80 7.48
CA ASP A 130 27.63 -28.13 6.99
C ASP A 130 28.63 -28.05 5.82
N SER A 131 29.04 -26.83 5.42
CA SER A 131 30.06 -26.60 4.39
C SER A 131 31.49 -26.67 4.94
N GLU A 132 32.45 -26.97 4.07
CA GLU A 132 33.88 -26.93 4.40
C GLU A 132 34.45 -25.49 4.51
N TYR A 133 33.69 -24.49 4.04
CA TYR A 133 34.15 -23.10 3.96
C TYR A 133 33.96 -22.29 5.26
N PHE A 134 33.07 -22.75 6.16
CA PHE A 134 32.68 -22.02 7.36
C PHE A 134 32.61 -22.88 8.61
N ASP A 135 33.46 -22.55 9.57
CA ASP A 135 33.38 -23.07 10.94
C ASP A 135 32.45 -22.21 11.82
N MET A 136 31.31 -22.76 12.26
CA MET A 136 30.35 -22.04 13.13
C MET A 136 30.82 -21.87 14.58
N SER A 137 31.88 -22.57 15.02
CA SER A 137 32.51 -22.29 16.30
C SER A 137 33.34 -20.99 16.26
N ASN A 138 33.73 -20.55 15.07
CA ASN A 138 34.39 -19.28 14.85
C ASN A 138 33.37 -18.13 14.88
N ARG A 139 33.59 -17.18 15.81
CA ARG A 139 32.71 -16.02 16.02
C ARG A 139 32.52 -15.17 14.75
N LEU A 140 33.55 -14.98 13.93
CA LEU A 140 33.47 -14.19 12.71
C LEU A 140 32.59 -14.88 11.67
N HIS A 141 32.79 -16.18 11.48
CA HIS A 141 31.99 -16.98 10.54
C HIS A 141 30.52 -17.03 10.96
N TYR A 142 30.26 -17.25 12.24
CA TYR A 142 28.91 -17.18 12.78
C TYR A 142 28.26 -15.81 12.54
N ALA A 143 28.99 -14.72 12.79
CA ALA A 143 28.49 -13.37 12.58
C ALA A 143 28.17 -13.09 11.10
N LEU A 144 29.02 -13.54 10.17
CA LEU A 144 28.77 -13.44 8.73
C LEU A 144 27.53 -14.24 8.32
N ALA A 145 27.40 -15.48 8.80
CA ALA A 145 26.23 -16.31 8.50
C ALA A 145 24.92 -15.64 8.96
N GLN A 146 24.93 -14.93 10.10
CA GLN A 146 23.77 -14.22 10.64
C GLN A 146 23.56 -12.82 10.05
N GLU A 147 24.47 -12.35 9.21
CA GLU A 147 24.51 -10.96 8.72
C GLU A 147 23.21 -10.56 8.01
N ILE A 148 22.79 -9.31 8.19
CA ILE A 148 21.61 -8.74 7.55
C ILE A 148 21.64 -8.81 6.02
N THR A 149 22.81 -8.76 5.40
CA THR A 149 22.99 -8.88 3.95
C THR A 149 22.86 -10.33 3.46
N ASN A 150 22.78 -11.30 4.37
CA ASN A 150 22.33 -12.66 4.06
C ASN A 150 20.82 -12.82 4.26
N ARG A 151 20.03 -11.75 4.45
CA ARG A 151 18.58 -11.85 4.66
C ARG A 151 17.81 -11.47 3.41
N ALA A 152 16.76 -12.24 3.10
CA ALA A 152 15.72 -11.82 2.19
C ALA A 152 14.42 -11.63 2.98
N ILE A 153 13.52 -10.83 2.44
CA ILE A 153 12.19 -10.69 3.00
C ILE A 153 11.30 -11.77 2.38
N LEU A 154 10.80 -12.68 3.23
CA LEU A 154 9.88 -13.76 2.87
C LEU A 154 8.61 -13.73 3.74
N THR A 155 7.56 -14.40 3.28
CA THR A 155 6.34 -14.71 4.04
C THR A 155 6.53 -16.00 4.86
N SER A 156 5.84 -16.13 5.98
CA SER A 156 5.90 -17.30 6.88
C SER A 156 5.46 -18.63 6.25
N THR A 157 4.67 -18.59 5.18
CA THR A 157 4.26 -19.79 4.42
C THR A 157 5.43 -20.39 3.62
N GLU A 158 6.38 -19.57 3.17
CA GLU A 158 7.54 -20.00 2.39
C GLU A 158 8.70 -20.52 3.24
N ASN A 159 8.91 -19.96 4.43
CA ASN A 159 10.03 -20.39 5.28
C ASN A 159 9.92 -21.88 5.66
N ARG A 160 8.68 -22.40 5.74
CA ARG A 160 8.42 -23.83 5.99
C ARG A 160 8.77 -24.73 4.80
N SER A 161 8.76 -24.22 3.56
CA SER A 161 8.98 -24.99 2.33
C SER A 161 10.39 -24.87 1.73
N LYS A 162 11.19 -23.90 2.21
CA LYS A 162 12.56 -23.65 1.73
C LYS A 162 13.63 -24.59 2.34
N SER A 163 13.24 -25.50 3.22
CA SER A 163 14.13 -26.39 3.99
C SER A 163 15.41 -26.80 3.24
N ALA A 164 16.55 -26.26 3.71
CA ALA A 164 17.93 -26.59 3.31
C ALA A 164 18.30 -26.50 1.82
N LYS A 165 17.54 -25.80 0.96
CA LYS A 165 17.93 -25.63 -0.45
C LYS A 165 19.16 -24.73 -0.58
N ASN A 166 20.08 -25.09 -1.48
CA ASN A 166 21.21 -24.26 -1.86
C ASN A 166 20.73 -22.95 -2.52
N ALA A 167 21.47 -21.86 -2.30
CA ALA A 167 21.10 -20.53 -2.76
C ALA A 167 21.06 -20.43 -4.29
N ASP A 168 21.93 -21.12 -5.01
CA ASP A 168 21.95 -21.21 -6.48
C ASP A 168 20.63 -21.75 -7.05
N ILE A 169 20.13 -22.86 -6.53
CA ILE A 169 18.86 -23.48 -6.93
C ILE A 169 17.70 -22.55 -6.56
N TYR A 170 17.72 -22.01 -5.34
CA TYR A 170 16.66 -21.14 -4.84
C TYR A 170 16.54 -19.85 -5.65
N LEU A 171 17.62 -19.08 -5.79
CA LEU A 171 17.63 -17.81 -6.51
C LEU A 171 17.36 -17.99 -8.01
N SER A 172 17.84 -19.09 -8.61
CA SER A 172 17.50 -19.44 -10.00
C SER A 172 16.00 -19.67 -10.19
N GLY A 173 15.34 -20.35 -9.23
CA GLY A 173 13.89 -20.56 -9.24
C GLY A 173 13.13 -19.26 -9.10
N VAL A 174 13.54 -18.42 -8.13
CA VAL A 174 12.97 -17.08 -7.90
C VAL A 174 13.06 -16.22 -9.15
N ARG A 175 14.22 -16.15 -9.81
CA ARG A 175 14.41 -15.35 -11.03
C ARG A 175 13.54 -15.83 -12.19
N LYS A 176 13.23 -17.13 -12.28
CA LYS A 176 12.33 -17.66 -13.32
C LYS A 176 10.86 -17.30 -13.06
N LEU A 177 10.43 -17.30 -11.80
CA LEU A 177 9.05 -16.99 -11.41
C LEU A 177 8.80 -15.48 -11.37
N PHE A 178 9.77 -14.70 -10.87
CA PHE A 178 9.69 -13.27 -10.63
C PHE A 178 10.98 -12.57 -11.10
N PRO A 179 11.11 -12.25 -12.40
CA PRO A 179 12.35 -11.78 -13.02
C PRO A 179 13.02 -10.58 -12.33
N ASP A 180 12.25 -9.59 -11.86
CA ASP A 180 12.80 -8.37 -11.25
C ASP A 180 12.98 -8.44 -9.72
N SER A 181 12.51 -9.53 -9.09
CA SER A 181 12.41 -9.61 -7.63
C SER A 181 13.75 -9.54 -6.90
N LEU A 182 14.81 -10.13 -7.48
CA LEU A 182 16.16 -10.13 -6.92
C LEU A 182 16.74 -8.71 -6.86
N LYS A 183 16.64 -7.98 -7.98
CA LYS A 183 17.08 -6.60 -8.09
C LYS A 183 16.36 -5.68 -7.10
N LEU A 184 15.05 -5.86 -6.94
CA LEU A 184 14.24 -5.07 -6.00
C LEU A 184 14.63 -5.26 -4.52
N GLN A 185 15.26 -6.39 -4.16
CA GLN A 185 15.81 -6.65 -2.83
C GLN A 185 17.35 -6.54 -2.75
N CYS A 186 17.97 -5.86 -3.72
CA CYS A 186 19.42 -5.69 -3.86
C CYS A 186 20.20 -7.02 -3.76
N ILE A 187 19.69 -8.09 -4.37
CA ILE A 187 20.38 -9.38 -4.46
C ILE A 187 21.21 -9.38 -5.76
N PRO A 188 22.53 -9.62 -5.70
CA PRO A 188 23.37 -9.73 -6.89
C PRO A 188 22.85 -10.80 -7.86
N GLU A 189 22.79 -10.48 -9.15
CA GLU A 189 22.22 -11.37 -10.18
C GLU A 189 23.25 -12.29 -10.86
N ASP A 190 24.54 -12.11 -10.55
CA ASP A 190 25.61 -13.01 -11.00
C ASP A 190 25.49 -14.37 -10.30
N GLU A 191 25.15 -15.40 -11.08
CA GLU A 191 24.94 -16.77 -10.61
C GLU A 191 26.18 -17.38 -9.97
N ASN A 192 27.39 -16.93 -10.34
CA ASN A 192 28.61 -17.42 -9.69
C ASN A 192 28.62 -17.07 -8.20
N LEU A 193 28.05 -15.92 -7.82
CA LEU A 193 27.96 -15.49 -6.43
C LEU A 193 26.95 -16.30 -5.62
N TRP A 194 26.09 -17.11 -6.25
CA TRP A 194 25.07 -17.88 -5.53
C TRP A 194 25.58 -19.21 -4.98
N LYS A 195 26.81 -19.58 -5.33
CA LYS A 195 27.45 -20.80 -4.83
C LYS A 195 28.03 -20.59 -3.44
N VAL A 196 28.03 -21.64 -2.62
CA VAL A 196 28.42 -21.57 -1.19
C VAL A 196 29.89 -21.17 -1.03
N GLU A 197 30.76 -21.64 -1.92
CA GLU A 197 32.18 -21.28 -1.97
C GLU A 197 32.42 -19.78 -2.18
N ASN A 198 31.48 -19.08 -2.85
CA ASN A 198 31.55 -17.66 -3.18
C ASN A 198 30.71 -16.79 -2.23
N TYR A 199 30.29 -17.33 -1.08
CA TYR A 199 29.41 -16.63 -0.16
C TYR A 199 30.02 -15.32 0.38
N ARG A 200 31.35 -15.23 0.53
CA ARG A 200 32.01 -13.99 1.00
C ARG A 200 31.90 -12.88 -0.05
N GLU A 201 32.11 -13.25 -1.30
CA GLU A 201 32.03 -12.41 -2.49
C GLU A 201 30.58 -11.94 -2.69
N PHE A 202 29.61 -12.83 -2.47
CA PHE A 202 28.19 -12.48 -2.44
C PHE A 202 27.89 -11.38 -1.41
N LEU A 203 28.37 -11.55 -0.16
CA LEU A 203 28.17 -10.54 0.88
C LEU A 203 28.79 -9.20 0.48
N ILE A 204 29.99 -9.19 -0.10
CA ILE A 204 30.66 -7.97 -0.57
C ILE A 204 29.82 -7.29 -1.67
N ALA A 205 29.43 -8.03 -2.70
CA ALA A 205 28.62 -7.51 -3.80
C ALA A 205 27.29 -6.94 -3.30
N ARG A 206 26.60 -7.67 -2.42
CA ARG A 206 25.33 -7.24 -1.83
C ARG A 206 25.48 -6.03 -0.92
N ARG A 207 26.55 -5.94 -0.12
CA ARG A 207 26.86 -4.75 0.69
C ARG A 207 27.05 -3.51 -0.17
N ASN A 208 27.74 -3.63 -1.30
CA ASN A 208 27.95 -2.52 -2.22
C ASN A 208 26.62 -2.03 -2.80
N LEU A 209 25.80 -2.95 -3.33
CA LEU A 209 24.47 -2.63 -3.85
C LEU A 209 23.59 -1.95 -2.78
N LEU A 210 23.53 -2.51 -1.57
CA LEU A 210 22.76 -1.94 -0.47
C LEU A 210 23.28 -0.56 -0.07
N THR A 211 24.60 -0.39 0.01
CA THR A 211 25.19 0.89 0.41
C THR A 211 24.85 2.00 -0.57
N GLU A 212 25.02 1.75 -1.88
CA GLU A 212 24.68 2.70 -2.93
C GLU A 212 23.19 3.06 -2.87
N ASN A 213 22.32 2.05 -2.89
CA ASN A 213 20.88 2.24 -2.95
C ASN A 213 20.28 2.89 -1.69
N LEU A 214 20.79 2.54 -0.50
CA LEU A 214 20.29 3.10 0.75
C LEU A 214 20.76 4.55 0.96
N ASN A 215 21.98 4.89 0.57
CA ASN A 215 22.44 6.29 0.59
C ASN A 215 21.67 7.13 -0.43
N ASP A 216 21.46 6.63 -1.65
CA ASP A 216 20.64 7.31 -2.67
C ASP A 216 19.22 7.55 -2.15
N PHE A 217 18.60 6.51 -1.58
CA PHE A 217 17.28 6.60 -0.97
C PHE A 217 17.24 7.67 0.12
N LEU A 218 18.11 7.61 1.13
CA LEU A 218 18.10 8.57 2.25
C LEU A 218 18.40 10.01 1.83
N ASN A 219 19.20 10.21 0.78
CA ASN A 219 19.49 11.54 0.24
C ASN A 219 18.33 12.08 -0.60
N ASN A 220 17.66 11.21 -1.35
CA ASN A 220 16.58 11.59 -2.24
C ASN A 220 15.18 11.54 -1.60
N ILE A 221 15.03 11.02 -0.37
CA ILE A 221 13.79 11.16 0.42
C ILE A 221 13.34 12.63 0.44
N SER A 222 14.27 13.59 0.35
CA SER A 222 13.97 15.02 0.38
C SER A 222 14.00 15.73 -0.99
N VAL A 223 14.36 15.06 -2.09
CA VAL A 223 14.64 15.73 -3.39
C VAL A 223 13.79 15.18 -4.53
N LYS A 224 13.27 13.95 -4.45
CA LYS A 224 12.38 13.45 -5.48
C LYS A 224 10.91 13.56 -5.06
N GLU A 225 10.17 14.34 -5.83
CA GLU A 225 8.77 14.06 -6.16
C GLU A 225 8.74 12.76 -6.97
N GLU A 226 9.20 11.65 -6.39
CA GLU A 226 8.77 10.36 -6.88
C GLU A 226 7.30 10.30 -6.51
N ASN A 227 6.44 10.26 -7.53
CA ASN A 227 5.05 9.85 -7.42
C ASN A 227 5.03 8.51 -6.69
N ILE A 228 5.03 8.54 -5.36
CA ILE A 228 4.61 7.39 -4.58
C ILE A 228 3.15 7.27 -4.97
N ILE A 229 2.87 6.36 -5.89
CA ILE A 229 1.54 5.83 -6.07
C ILE A 229 1.25 5.10 -4.76
N THR A 230 0.87 5.85 -3.72
CA THR A 230 0.12 5.31 -2.61
C THR A 230 -1.24 4.98 -3.20
N GLU A 231 -1.33 3.82 -3.85
CA GLU A 231 -2.60 3.12 -3.89
C GLU A 231 -3.02 3.00 -2.43
N ILE A 232 -4.03 3.78 -2.06
CA ILE A 232 -4.63 3.76 -0.75
C ILE A 232 -5.06 2.32 -0.50
N ASP A 233 -4.65 1.77 0.64
CA ASP A 233 -4.99 0.41 1.03
C ASP A 233 -6.51 0.29 1.15
N LEU A 234 -7.11 -0.62 0.38
CA LEU A 234 -8.56 -0.75 0.33
C LEU A 234 -9.15 -1.14 1.69
N GLU A 235 -8.38 -1.86 2.51
CA GLU A 235 -8.75 -2.15 3.89
C GLU A 235 -8.78 -0.88 4.75
N GLU A 236 -7.84 0.06 4.57
CA GLU A 236 -7.87 1.36 5.26
C GLU A 236 -9.06 2.21 4.78
N ILE A 237 -9.43 2.12 3.50
CA ILE A 237 -10.65 2.76 2.96
C ILE A 237 -11.90 2.18 3.64
N ILE A 238 -12.02 0.85 3.73
CA ILE A 238 -13.17 0.19 4.35
C ILE A 238 -13.26 0.53 5.83
N GLN A 239 -12.13 0.51 6.55
CA GLN A 239 -12.05 0.87 7.97
C GLN A 239 -12.38 2.35 8.24
N SER A 240 -12.19 3.24 7.26
CA SER A 240 -12.58 4.65 7.42
C SER A 240 -14.11 4.85 7.52
N GLY A 241 -14.89 3.85 7.12
CA GLY A 241 -16.34 3.87 7.13
C GLY A 241 -16.94 4.72 5.99
N GLU A 242 -18.26 4.58 5.78
CA GLU A 242 -18.96 5.37 4.77
C GLU A 242 -18.94 6.87 5.09
N HIS A 243 -18.77 7.68 4.05
CA HIS A 243 -18.82 9.14 4.16
C HIS A 243 -19.27 9.78 2.84
N SER A 244 -19.18 11.10 2.72
CA SER A 244 -19.70 11.83 1.56
C SER A 244 -19.10 11.46 0.20
N HIS A 245 -17.95 10.77 0.19
CA HIS A 245 -17.21 10.37 -1.01
C HIS A 245 -16.96 8.85 -1.07
N LEU A 246 -17.53 8.07 -0.16
CA LEU A 246 -17.36 6.62 -0.07
C LEU A 246 -18.66 5.97 0.39
N GLU A 247 -19.17 5.02 -0.40
CA GLU A 247 -20.38 4.25 -0.10
C GLU A 247 -20.07 2.75 -0.25
N PHE A 248 -20.62 1.93 0.63
CA PHE A 248 -20.55 0.47 0.59
C PHE A 248 -21.90 -0.12 0.17
N LYS A 249 -21.86 -1.18 -0.61
CA LYS A 249 -23.02 -1.98 -0.95
C LYS A 249 -22.64 -3.46 -0.93
N SER A 250 -23.45 -4.26 -0.24
CA SER A 250 -23.20 -5.69 -0.11
C SER A 250 -23.18 -6.39 -1.47
N THR A 251 -24.09 -6.02 -2.37
CA THR A 251 -24.27 -6.69 -3.66
C THR A 251 -24.74 -5.70 -4.74
N LEU A 252 -24.60 -6.08 -6.01
CA LEU A 252 -25.10 -5.34 -7.16
C LEU A 252 -26.59 -5.61 -7.40
N ARG A 253 -26.97 -6.90 -7.45
CA ARG A 253 -28.30 -7.36 -7.84
C ARG A 253 -28.84 -8.49 -6.98
N TRP A 254 -27.98 -9.23 -6.28
CA TRP A 254 -28.40 -10.34 -5.44
C TRP A 254 -29.02 -9.85 -4.12
N ASN A 255 -30.24 -10.30 -3.81
CA ASN A 255 -30.88 -10.00 -2.54
C ASN A 255 -30.53 -11.11 -1.52
N LEU A 256 -29.73 -10.77 -0.52
CA LEU A 256 -29.26 -11.71 0.51
C LEU A 256 -30.39 -12.31 1.36
N ASP A 257 -31.51 -11.58 1.56
CA ASP A 257 -32.65 -12.07 2.34
C ASP A 257 -33.53 -13.04 1.53
N LYS A 258 -33.74 -12.74 0.24
CA LYS A 258 -34.62 -13.51 -0.65
C LYS A 258 -33.89 -14.58 -1.44
N LEU A 259 -32.56 -14.56 -1.43
CA LEU A 259 -31.67 -15.45 -2.19
C LEU A 259 -32.05 -15.51 -3.68
N THR A 260 -32.28 -14.34 -4.28
CA THR A 260 -32.68 -14.20 -5.69
C THR A 260 -32.28 -12.84 -6.23
N ASP A 261 -32.26 -12.69 -7.55
CA ASP A 261 -31.97 -11.41 -8.18
C ASP A 261 -33.12 -10.41 -7.98
N ASP A 262 -32.79 -9.19 -7.55
CA ASP A 262 -33.76 -8.14 -7.27
C ASP A 262 -33.35 -6.83 -7.98
N LYS A 263 -34.14 -6.43 -8.96
CA LYS A 263 -33.92 -5.18 -9.72
C LYS A 263 -33.86 -3.94 -8.82
N LYS A 264 -34.45 -3.99 -7.62
CA LYS A 264 -34.35 -2.90 -6.66
C LYS A 264 -32.91 -2.69 -6.17
N MET A 265 -32.11 -3.76 -6.08
CA MET A 265 -30.69 -3.63 -5.71
C MET A 265 -29.93 -2.88 -6.81
N GLU A 266 -30.20 -3.20 -8.09
CA GLU A 266 -29.63 -2.47 -9.23
C GLU A 266 -30.02 -0.98 -9.22
N GLU A 267 -31.28 -0.67 -8.88
CA GLU A 267 -31.75 0.71 -8.72
C GLU A 267 -31.02 1.46 -7.59
N VAL A 268 -30.70 0.80 -6.48
CA VAL A 268 -29.93 1.39 -5.37
C VAL A 268 -28.50 1.75 -5.82
N ILE A 269 -27.89 0.90 -6.64
CA ILE A 269 -26.55 1.15 -7.20
C ILE A 269 -26.58 2.34 -8.15
N LEU A 270 -27.56 2.37 -9.06
CA LEU A 270 -27.75 3.50 -9.98
C LEU A 270 -28.05 4.81 -9.24
N LYS A 271 -28.86 4.75 -8.18
CA LYS A 271 -29.15 5.90 -7.31
C LYS A 271 -27.84 6.46 -6.72
N SER A 272 -26.98 5.59 -6.19
CA SER A 272 -25.70 5.98 -5.59
C SER A 272 -24.76 6.61 -6.62
N ILE A 273 -24.66 6.01 -7.82
CA ILE A 273 -23.89 6.58 -8.93
C ILE A 273 -24.41 7.97 -9.30
N SER A 274 -25.74 8.15 -9.42
CA SER A 274 -26.33 9.45 -9.74
C SER A 274 -26.06 10.51 -8.66
N ALA A 275 -26.13 10.12 -7.39
CA ALA A 275 -25.88 11.01 -6.27
C ALA A 275 -24.42 11.50 -6.22
N PHE A 276 -23.45 10.61 -6.45
CA PHE A 276 -22.04 10.97 -6.50
C PHE A 276 -21.73 11.88 -7.69
N SER A 277 -22.18 11.51 -8.89
CA SER A 277 -21.99 12.32 -10.10
C SER A 277 -22.60 13.73 -9.96
N ASN A 278 -23.80 13.83 -9.38
CA ASN A 278 -24.44 15.13 -9.16
C ASN A 278 -23.79 15.96 -8.04
N GLY A 279 -22.98 15.34 -7.19
CA GLY A 279 -22.20 15.98 -6.13
C GLY A 279 -20.75 16.20 -6.54
N ASP A 280 -19.82 15.87 -5.65
CA ASP A 280 -18.38 16.08 -5.83
C ASP A 280 -17.64 14.85 -6.39
N GLY A 281 -18.39 13.84 -6.86
CA GLY A 281 -17.84 12.51 -7.17
C GLY A 281 -17.61 11.67 -5.92
N GLY A 282 -17.04 10.48 -6.10
CA GLY A 282 -16.75 9.57 -4.99
C GLY A 282 -16.49 8.14 -5.44
N LYS A 283 -16.39 7.24 -4.47
CA LYS A 283 -16.17 5.81 -4.67
C LYS A 283 -17.35 5.01 -4.16
N LEU A 284 -17.78 4.02 -4.94
CA LEU A 284 -18.75 3.01 -4.53
C LEU A 284 -18.03 1.65 -4.50
N LEU A 285 -18.04 0.99 -3.34
CA LEU A 285 -17.54 -0.38 -3.20
C LEU A 285 -18.73 -1.35 -3.16
N ILE A 286 -18.69 -2.37 -4.02
CA ILE A 286 -19.65 -3.47 -4.04
C ILE A 286 -18.97 -4.74 -3.54
N GLY A 287 -19.67 -5.51 -2.71
CA GLY A 287 -19.14 -6.67 -1.99
C GLY A 287 -18.74 -6.35 -0.54
N VAL A 288 -19.18 -5.21 -0.01
CA VAL A 288 -18.87 -4.76 1.36
C VAL A 288 -20.17 -4.41 2.08
N ALA A 289 -20.39 -4.95 3.27
CA ALA A 289 -21.55 -4.65 4.10
C ALA A 289 -21.43 -3.27 4.76
N ASP A 290 -22.56 -2.75 5.27
CA ASP A 290 -22.64 -1.43 5.92
C ASP A 290 -21.74 -1.32 7.17
N ASP A 291 -21.39 -2.44 7.81
CA ASP A 291 -20.47 -2.52 8.95
C ASP A 291 -18.99 -2.71 8.56
N GLY A 292 -18.71 -2.80 7.26
CA GLY A 292 -17.37 -3.02 6.70
C GLY A 292 -16.98 -4.49 6.54
N GLU A 293 -17.89 -5.44 6.79
CA GLU A 293 -17.64 -6.86 6.49
C GLU A 293 -17.45 -7.07 4.97
N ILE A 294 -16.43 -7.83 4.60
CA ILE A 294 -16.09 -8.16 3.21
C ILE A 294 -16.88 -9.40 2.80
N LEU A 295 -17.88 -9.21 1.92
CA LEU A 295 -18.76 -10.28 1.43
C LEU A 295 -18.33 -10.82 0.06
N GLY A 296 -17.76 -9.97 -0.79
CA GLY A 296 -17.37 -10.33 -2.15
C GLY A 296 -18.48 -10.27 -3.19
N LEU A 297 -18.16 -10.71 -4.40
CA LEU A 297 -19.07 -10.68 -5.57
C LEU A 297 -19.60 -12.06 -5.99
N GLU A 298 -19.33 -13.11 -5.22
CA GLU A 298 -19.64 -14.50 -5.62
C GLU A 298 -21.13 -14.71 -5.91
N ASP A 299 -22.01 -14.20 -5.04
CA ASP A 299 -23.46 -14.26 -5.23
C ASP A 299 -23.92 -13.50 -6.49
N ASP A 300 -23.36 -12.32 -6.74
CA ASP A 300 -23.66 -11.55 -7.95
C ASP A 300 -23.16 -12.27 -9.20
N TYR A 301 -21.97 -12.87 -9.17
CA TYR A 301 -21.43 -13.66 -10.28
C TYR A 301 -22.33 -14.85 -10.59
N ASN A 302 -22.74 -15.59 -9.57
CA ASN A 302 -23.63 -16.75 -9.72
C ASN A 302 -25.02 -16.38 -10.23
N SER A 303 -25.44 -15.12 -10.10
CA SER A 303 -26.72 -14.62 -10.66
C SER A 303 -26.67 -14.28 -12.16
N LEU A 304 -25.48 -14.32 -12.78
CA LEU A 304 -25.26 -13.98 -14.18
C LEU A 304 -25.21 -15.23 -15.06
N LYS A 305 -25.18 -14.99 -16.38
CA LYS A 305 -25.10 -16.07 -17.37
C LYS A 305 -23.84 -16.93 -17.19
N GLU A 306 -22.72 -16.28 -16.89
CA GLU A 306 -21.45 -16.91 -16.54
C GLU A 306 -20.96 -16.26 -15.24
N ALA A 307 -20.51 -17.08 -14.29
CA ALA A 307 -20.07 -16.63 -12.99
C ALA A 307 -18.63 -16.08 -13.03
N ASN A 308 -18.47 -14.89 -13.61
CA ASN A 308 -17.19 -14.20 -13.66
C ASN A 308 -17.31 -12.68 -13.73
N LYS A 309 -16.20 -12.03 -13.39
CA LYS A 309 -15.94 -10.59 -13.48
C LYS A 309 -16.37 -9.95 -14.81
N ASP A 310 -16.06 -10.56 -15.94
CA ASP A 310 -16.29 -9.93 -17.25
C ASP A 310 -17.78 -9.73 -17.51
N TYR A 311 -18.60 -10.73 -17.18
CA TYR A 311 -20.05 -10.63 -17.30
C TYR A 311 -20.65 -9.66 -16.29
N PHE A 312 -20.08 -9.56 -15.08
CA PHE A 312 -20.49 -8.57 -14.09
C PHE A 312 -20.21 -7.15 -14.56
N GLU A 313 -19.00 -6.86 -15.04
CA GLU A 313 -18.64 -5.54 -15.56
C GLU A 313 -19.52 -5.16 -16.76
N ILE A 314 -19.75 -6.10 -17.69
CA ILE A 314 -20.62 -5.88 -18.85
C ILE A 314 -22.05 -5.56 -18.40
N HIS A 315 -22.60 -6.32 -17.44
CA HIS A 315 -23.95 -6.09 -16.91
C HIS A 315 -24.08 -4.70 -16.29
N LEU A 316 -23.16 -4.34 -15.40
CA LEU A 316 -23.13 -3.04 -14.74
C LEU A 316 -22.96 -1.87 -15.73
N ARG A 317 -22.05 -2.00 -16.70
CA ARG A 317 -21.92 -1.02 -17.79
C ARG A 317 -23.20 -0.89 -18.60
N ASN A 318 -23.90 -1.99 -18.88
CA ASN A 318 -25.18 -1.94 -19.60
C ASN A 318 -26.27 -1.21 -18.79
N LEU A 319 -26.32 -1.42 -17.47
CA LEU A 319 -27.22 -0.69 -16.59
C LEU A 319 -26.94 0.82 -16.62
N ILE A 320 -25.67 1.22 -16.51
CA ILE A 320 -25.24 2.62 -16.55
C ILE A 320 -25.53 3.23 -17.94
N ASN A 321 -25.17 2.54 -19.02
CA ASN A 321 -25.43 2.99 -20.39
C ASN A 321 -26.91 3.23 -20.65
N LYS A 322 -27.78 2.35 -20.13
CA LYS A 322 -29.22 2.45 -20.31
C LYS A 322 -29.83 3.64 -19.56
N ASN A 323 -29.31 3.96 -18.37
CA ASN A 323 -29.90 4.98 -17.51
C ASN A 323 -29.28 6.37 -17.68
N PHE A 324 -27.96 6.45 -17.92
CA PHE A 324 -27.22 7.71 -17.95
C PHE A 324 -26.53 7.99 -19.30
N GLY A 325 -26.58 7.03 -20.22
CA GLY A 325 -26.01 7.16 -21.56
C GLY A 325 -24.54 6.72 -21.65
N LYS A 326 -24.11 6.43 -22.88
CA LYS A 326 -22.78 5.87 -23.17
C LYS A 326 -21.64 6.85 -22.90
N ASP A 327 -21.88 8.14 -23.12
CA ASP A 327 -20.89 9.19 -22.89
C ASP A 327 -20.48 9.25 -21.41
N PHE A 328 -21.48 9.25 -20.52
CA PHE A 328 -21.26 9.21 -19.07
C PHE A 328 -20.55 7.92 -18.63
N ALA A 329 -20.94 6.76 -19.16
CA ALA A 329 -20.35 5.48 -18.79
C ALA A 329 -18.85 5.36 -19.15
N VAL A 330 -18.37 6.11 -20.15
CA VAL A 330 -16.98 6.10 -20.59
C VAL A 330 -16.15 7.16 -19.86
N THR A 331 -16.72 8.34 -19.63
CA THR A 331 -15.98 9.50 -19.12
C THR A 331 -16.13 9.69 -17.61
N GLY A 332 -17.26 9.28 -17.05
CA GLY A 332 -17.62 9.53 -15.65
C GLY A 332 -17.38 8.36 -14.71
N ILE A 333 -17.03 7.18 -15.22
CA ILE A 333 -16.96 5.94 -14.44
C ILE A 333 -15.68 5.15 -14.76
N HIS A 334 -14.94 4.77 -13.72
CA HIS A 334 -13.82 3.83 -13.81
C HIS A 334 -14.02 2.65 -12.87
N PHE A 335 -13.90 1.43 -13.40
CA PHE A 335 -14.04 0.19 -12.63
C PHE A 335 -12.67 -0.36 -12.23
N LYS A 336 -12.59 -0.90 -11.03
CA LYS A 336 -11.49 -1.75 -10.57
C LYS A 336 -12.08 -2.96 -9.86
N PHE A 337 -11.35 -4.06 -9.91
CA PHE A 337 -11.70 -5.31 -9.23
C PHE A 337 -10.58 -5.71 -8.27
N PRO A 338 -10.48 -5.04 -7.11
CA PRO A 338 -9.48 -5.37 -6.11
C PRO A 338 -9.82 -6.69 -5.40
N LEU A 339 -8.78 -7.37 -4.91
CA LEU A 339 -8.87 -8.60 -4.11
C LEU A 339 -8.42 -8.30 -2.67
N ILE A 340 -9.24 -8.66 -1.69
CA ILE A 340 -8.87 -8.71 -0.27
C ILE A 340 -9.06 -10.14 0.22
N ASP A 341 -8.02 -10.77 0.77
CA ASP A 341 -8.06 -12.17 1.25
C ASP A 341 -8.66 -13.16 0.23
N GLU A 342 -8.29 -13.02 -1.05
CA GLU A 342 -8.81 -13.80 -2.21
C GLU A 342 -10.30 -13.55 -2.54
N ILE A 343 -10.96 -12.64 -1.83
CA ILE A 343 -12.33 -12.19 -2.09
C ILE A 343 -12.28 -10.97 -3.04
N GLU A 344 -12.89 -11.10 -4.21
CA GLU A 344 -12.95 -10.02 -5.22
C GLU A 344 -14.10 -9.06 -4.90
N LEU A 345 -13.80 -7.75 -4.98
CA LEU A 345 -14.74 -6.64 -4.80
C LEU A 345 -14.86 -5.85 -6.11
N CYS A 346 -15.88 -5.01 -6.23
CA CYS A 346 -15.96 -4.03 -7.32
C CYS A 346 -15.84 -2.62 -6.74
N GLU A 347 -14.78 -1.91 -7.13
CA GLU A 347 -14.62 -0.48 -6.88
C GLU A 347 -15.06 0.29 -8.13
N ILE A 348 -15.98 1.23 -7.93
CA ILE A 348 -16.40 2.18 -8.95
C ILE A 348 -15.94 3.58 -8.53
N ASP A 349 -15.03 4.15 -9.29
CA ASP A 349 -14.64 5.56 -9.18
C ASP A 349 -15.57 6.40 -10.06
N ILE A 350 -16.35 7.27 -9.42
CA ILE A 350 -17.39 8.08 -10.03
C ILE A 350 -16.92 9.53 -10.04
N GLN A 351 -16.69 10.07 -11.22
CA GLN A 351 -16.24 11.44 -11.38
C GLN A 351 -17.39 12.43 -11.14
N ALA A 352 -17.04 13.59 -10.62
CA ALA A 352 -17.95 14.72 -10.51
C ALA A 352 -18.49 15.08 -11.91
N GLY A 353 -19.81 15.05 -12.07
CA GLY A 353 -20.46 15.28 -13.35
C GLY A 353 -20.24 16.70 -13.86
N SER A 354 -20.14 16.83 -15.18
CA SER A 354 -20.17 18.14 -15.87
C SER A 354 -21.59 18.60 -16.20
N LYS A 355 -22.58 17.71 -16.07
CA LYS A 355 -24.01 17.96 -16.31
C LYS A 355 -24.85 17.17 -15.31
N PRO A 356 -26.05 17.65 -14.96
CA PRO A 356 -26.96 16.92 -14.07
C PRO A 356 -27.44 15.62 -14.72
N ILE A 357 -27.44 14.53 -13.94
CA ILE A 357 -28.02 13.25 -14.35
C ILE A 357 -29.23 12.90 -13.49
N PHE A 358 -30.25 12.34 -14.14
CA PHE A 358 -31.51 11.95 -13.53
C PHE A 358 -31.68 10.44 -13.67
N LEU A 359 -32.17 9.79 -12.61
CA LEU A 359 -32.50 8.38 -12.64
C LEU A 359 -33.99 8.20 -12.95
N GLU A 360 -34.31 7.39 -13.96
CA GLU A 360 -35.68 7.04 -14.29
C GLU A 360 -36.13 5.84 -13.46
N ILE A 361 -37.05 6.07 -12.51
CA ILE A 361 -37.62 5.02 -11.66
C ILE A 361 -39.06 4.78 -12.08
N THR A 362 -39.46 3.51 -12.11
CA THR A 362 -40.85 3.13 -12.39
C THR A 362 -41.60 3.03 -11.07
N ASP A 363 -42.69 3.80 -10.92
CA ASP A 363 -43.52 3.73 -9.73
C ASP A 363 -44.35 2.44 -9.65
N LYS A 364 -45.03 2.23 -8.53
CA LYS A 364 -45.88 1.04 -8.32
C LYS A 364 -47.03 0.92 -9.33
N ASN A 365 -47.37 2.00 -10.04
CA ASN A 365 -48.43 2.06 -11.05
C ASN A 365 -47.88 1.93 -12.48
N GLY A 366 -46.57 1.66 -12.65
CA GLY A 366 -45.94 1.51 -13.96
C GLY A 366 -45.57 2.83 -14.64
N MET A 367 -45.74 3.97 -13.98
CA MET A 367 -45.37 5.27 -14.54
C MET A 367 -43.90 5.58 -14.27
N LYS A 368 -43.20 6.02 -15.32
CA LYS A 368 -41.79 6.42 -15.27
C LYS A 368 -41.66 7.84 -14.72
N GLN A 369 -40.88 8.00 -13.67
CA GLN A 369 -40.58 9.29 -13.06
C GLN A 369 -39.07 9.53 -13.05
N LYS A 370 -38.65 10.74 -13.40
CA LYS A 370 -37.24 11.15 -13.33
C LYS A 370 -36.99 11.74 -11.96
N LYS A 371 -36.02 11.17 -11.25
CA LYS A 371 -35.62 11.60 -9.91
C LYS A 371 -34.19 12.12 -9.92
N PHE A 372 -33.95 13.15 -9.12
CA PHE A 372 -32.65 13.78 -8.98
C PHE A 372 -32.11 13.48 -7.58
N TYR A 373 -30.93 12.88 -7.51
CA TYR A 373 -30.30 12.48 -6.26
C TYR A 373 -28.99 13.24 -6.05
N VAL A 374 -28.71 13.58 -4.80
CA VAL A 374 -27.44 14.21 -4.36
C VAL A 374 -26.97 13.56 -3.06
N ARG A 375 -25.66 13.62 -2.81
CA ARG A 375 -25.08 13.21 -1.52
C ARG A 375 -25.39 14.22 -0.42
N SER A 376 -25.83 13.73 0.73
CA SER A 376 -25.99 14.50 1.96
C SER A 376 -25.42 13.66 3.11
N GLY A 377 -24.21 14.01 3.55
CA GLY A 377 -23.42 13.15 4.44
C GLY A 377 -23.15 11.79 3.79
N ASN A 378 -23.40 10.70 4.51
CA ASN A 378 -23.29 9.33 4.02
C ASN A 378 -24.57 8.81 3.33
N THR A 379 -25.53 9.68 2.97
CA THR A 379 -26.81 9.25 2.36
C THR A 379 -27.05 9.88 0.99
N SER A 380 -27.75 9.15 0.13
CA SER A 380 -28.21 9.64 -1.18
C SER A 380 -29.67 10.11 -1.08
N GLN A 381 -29.90 11.42 -1.10
CA GLN A 381 -31.21 12.06 -0.91
C GLN A 381 -31.82 12.52 -2.24
N GLU A 382 -33.14 12.41 -2.36
CA GLU A 382 -33.91 12.94 -3.49
C GLU A 382 -34.15 14.42 -3.26
N LEU A 383 -33.82 15.27 -4.24
CA LEU A 383 -34.20 16.68 -4.21
C LEU A 383 -35.56 16.88 -4.84
N ALA A 384 -36.36 17.76 -4.25
CA ALA A 384 -37.64 18.18 -4.81
C ALA A 384 -37.41 19.01 -6.09
N ILE A 385 -38.37 18.97 -7.02
CA ILE A 385 -38.23 19.56 -8.37
C ILE A 385 -37.92 21.07 -8.31
N ASP A 386 -38.49 21.77 -7.33
CA ASP A 386 -38.27 23.19 -7.07
C ASP A 386 -36.86 23.50 -6.54
N GLU A 387 -36.24 22.58 -5.81
CA GLU A 387 -34.86 22.70 -5.33
C GLU A 387 -33.83 22.34 -6.41
N VAL A 388 -34.16 21.39 -7.30
CA VAL A 388 -33.27 20.92 -8.38
C VAL A 388 -32.81 22.07 -9.27
N ALA A 389 -33.71 22.96 -9.68
CA ALA A 389 -33.36 24.08 -10.56
C ALA A 389 -32.30 24.99 -9.92
N SER A 390 -32.44 25.27 -8.63
CA SER A 390 -31.49 26.10 -7.86
C SER A 390 -30.15 25.39 -7.67
N TYR A 391 -30.19 24.08 -7.36
CA TYR A 391 -28.99 23.27 -7.20
C TYR A 391 -28.18 23.17 -8.50
N VAL A 392 -28.85 22.85 -9.62
CA VAL A 392 -28.20 22.67 -10.92
C VAL A 392 -27.47 23.93 -11.35
N LYS A 393 -28.13 25.09 -11.23
CA LYS A 393 -27.53 26.39 -11.54
C LYS A 393 -26.26 26.64 -10.72
N ASN A 394 -26.30 26.35 -9.42
CA ASN A 394 -25.16 26.63 -8.54
C ASN A 394 -23.98 25.66 -8.77
N ARG A 395 -24.24 24.39 -9.09
CA ARG A 395 -23.22 23.33 -9.19
C ARG A 395 -22.62 23.16 -10.59
N PHE A 396 -23.38 23.41 -11.66
CA PHE A 396 -22.95 23.10 -13.03
C PHE A 396 -22.81 24.32 -13.95
N GLU A 397 -23.40 25.46 -13.61
CA GLU A 397 -23.41 26.66 -14.48
C GLU A 397 -22.48 27.78 -13.98
N ASN A 398 -21.79 27.58 -12.84
CA ASN A 398 -20.84 28.54 -12.26
C ASN A 398 -19.38 28.14 -12.47
#